data_AF-X1AMZ2-F1
#
_entry.id   AF-X1AMZ2-F1
#
_cell.length_a   1.000
_cell.length_b   1.000
_cell.length_c   1.000
_cell.angle_alpha   90.00
_cell.angle_beta   90.00
_cell.angle_gamma   90.00
#
_symmetry.space_group_name_H-M   'P 1'
#
loop_
_entity.id
_entity.type
_entity.pdbx_description
1 polymer ?
#
loop_
_entity_poly.entity_id
_entity_poly.type
_entity_poly.pdbx_seq_one_letter_code
_entity_poly.pdbx_strand_id
1 'polypeptide(L)' 'AYGKALDFAGYTICRAQGRDSGADLGDEMSLLKGTITSGGSVKNWNSKCTDGSVLRFRIPTEILEKYKQNESDYWEIELK' A
#
# COMPACT_ATOMS: atom_id res chain seq x y z
N ALA A 1 6.29 13.67 7.61
CA ALA A 1 5.01 14.34 7.85
C ALA A 1 4.01 13.31 8.36
N TYR A 2 3.20 13.66 9.36
CA TYR A 2 2.17 12.79 9.94
C TYR A 2 1.05 12.50 8.93
N GLY A 3 0.37 11.35 9.07
CA GLY A 3 -0.67 10.93 8.11
C GLY A 3 -0.10 10.41 6.79
N LYS A 4 0.94 9.58 6.86
CA LYS A 4 1.58 9.03 5.66
C LYS A 4 0.59 8.15 4.90
N ALA A 5 0.40 8.48 3.62
CA ALA A 5 -0.27 7.60 2.68
C ALA A 5 0.55 6.32 2.49
N LEU A 6 -0.12 5.22 2.16
CA LEU A 6 0.56 4.03 1.68
C LEU A 6 0.65 4.16 0.16
N ASP A 7 1.86 4.22 -0.38
CA ASP A 7 2.11 4.47 -1.81
C ASP A 7 2.86 3.29 -2.44
N PHE A 8 2.55 3.01 -3.70
CA PHE A 8 3.24 2.03 -4.54
C PHE A 8 3.43 2.60 -5.95
N ALA A 9 4.64 2.49 -6.48
CA ALA A 9 4.96 2.94 -7.83
C ALA A 9 4.63 4.41 -8.15
N GLY A 10 4.62 5.28 -7.13
CA GLY A 10 4.21 6.69 -7.25
C GLY A 10 2.70 6.93 -7.19
N TYR A 11 1.91 5.88 -6.98
CA TYR A 11 0.45 5.92 -6.80
C TYR A 11 0.09 5.68 -5.35
N THR A 12 -0.88 6.42 -4.84
CA THR A 12 -1.42 6.17 -3.50
C THR A 12 -2.32 4.95 -3.52
N ILE A 13 -2.00 3.95 -2.70
CA ILE A 13 -2.85 2.78 -2.44
C ILE A 13 -4.00 3.19 -1.53
N CYS A 14 -3.68 3.77 -0.38
CA CYS A 14 -4.69 4.22 0.57
C CYS A 14 -4.18 5.36 1.46
N ARG A 15 -5.12 6.16 1.96
CA ARG A 15 -4.81 7.29 2.83
C ARG A 15 -5.84 7.44 3.95
N ALA A 16 -5.32 7.58 5.17
CA ALA A 16 -6.08 7.98 6.34
C ALA A 16 -5.97 9.49 6.60
N GLN A 17 -7.08 10.14 6.94
CA GLN A 17 -7.12 11.55 7.32
C GLN A 17 -6.88 11.78 8.82
N GLY A 18 -7.03 10.73 9.64
CA GLY A 18 -6.73 10.73 11.07
C GLY A 18 -6.54 9.31 11.62
N ARG A 19 -6.32 9.19 12.93
CA ARG A 19 -6.14 7.88 13.61
C ARG A 19 -7.38 6.99 13.51
N ASP A 20 -8.57 7.58 13.58
CA ASP A 20 -9.85 6.86 13.66
C ASP A 20 -10.74 7.09 12.42
N SER A 21 -10.19 7.69 11.36
CA SER A 21 -10.96 7.93 10.14
C SER A 21 -11.20 6.66 9.32
N GLY A 22 -10.49 5.56 9.62
CA GLY A 22 -10.23 4.55 8.62
C GLY A 22 -9.32 5.09 7.52
N ALA A 23 -9.24 4.38 6.40
CA ALA A 23 -8.51 4.82 5.23
C ALA A 23 -9.39 4.68 3.99
N ASP A 24 -9.23 5.62 3.06
CA ASP A 24 -9.83 5.57 1.75
C ASP A 24 -8.84 5.00 0.73
N LEU A 25 -9.35 4.26 -0.26
CA LEU A 25 -8.54 3.84 -1.41
C LEU A 25 -8.12 5.05 -2.24
N GLY A 26 -6.92 4.99 -2.80
CA GLY A 26 -6.49 5.97 -3.80
C GLY A 26 -7.23 5.79 -5.13
N ASP A 27 -7.02 6.75 -6.03
CA ASP A 27 -7.67 6.77 -7.34
C ASP A 27 -7.25 5.58 -8.21
N GLU A 28 -8.18 5.06 -9.02
CA GLU A 28 -7.95 3.92 -9.92
C GLU A 28 -7.44 2.64 -9.21
N MET A 29 -7.70 2.53 -7.91
CA MET A 29 -7.39 1.36 -7.08
C MET A 29 -8.67 0.61 -6.70
N SER A 30 -8.57 -0.70 -6.55
CA SER A 30 -9.65 -1.54 -6.04
C SER A 30 -9.09 -2.60 -5.09
N LEU A 31 -9.64 -2.68 -3.88
CA LEU A 31 -9.32 -3.72 -2.93
C LEU A 31 -10.18 -4.96 -3.22
N LEU A 32 -9.56 -6.02 -3.72
CA LEU A 32 -10.23 -7.28 -4.03
C LEU A 32 -10.32 -8.21 -2.81
N LYS A 33 -9.33 -8.13 -1.92
CA LYS A 33 -9.26 -8.91 -0.67
C LYS A 33 -8.46 -8.14 0.37
N GLY A 34 -8.84 -8.26 1.64
CA GLY A 34 -8.16 -7.64 2.77
C GLY A 34 -8.88 -6.38 3.25
N THR A 35 -8.19 -5.57 4.05
CA THR A 35 -8.74 -4.37 4.68
C THR A 35 -7.74 -3.23 4.62
N ILE A 36 -8.24 -2.03 4.35
CA ILE A 36 -7.50 -0.79 4.56
C ILE A 36 -8.04 -0.07 5.80
N THR A 37 -7.16 0.53 6.59
CA THR A 37 -7.56 1.23 7.82
C THR A 37 -6.50 2.23 8.25
N SER A 38 -6.82 3.00 9.28
CA SER A 38 -5.89 3.90 9.95
C SER A 38 -5.24 3.23 11.17
N GLY A 39 -4.10 3.74 11.61
CA GLY A 39 -3.46 3.30 12.85
C GLY A 39 -2.54 4.36 13.44
N GLY A 40 -1.74 3.96 14.44
CA GLY A 40 -0.85 4.87 15.16
C GLY A 40 -1.56 5.66 16.26
N SER A 41 -1.12 6.89 16.50
CA SER A 41 -1.71 7.78 17.51
C SER A 41 -2.33 9.02 16.87
N VAL A 42 -3.11 9.81 17.62
CA VAL A 42 -3.74 11.05 17.09
C VAL A 42 -2.71 12.02 16.53
N LYS A 43 -1.52 12.13 17.15
CA LYS A 43 -0.44 13.00 16.68
C LYS A 43 0.42 12.34 15.58
N ASN A 44 0.44 11.00 15.54
CA ASN A 44 1.33 10.20 14.67
C ASN A 44 0.54 9.09 13.97
N TRP A 45 -0.51 9.43 13.21
CA TRP A 45 -1.31 8.40 12.53
C TRP A 45 -0.69 7.95 11.21
N ASN A 46 -1.07 6.75 10.78
CA ASN A 46 -0.65 6.17 9.50
C ASN A 46 -1.80 5.45 8.80
N SER A 47 -1.62 5.24 7.48
CA SER A 47 -2.50 4.42 6.65
C SER A 47 -1.95 2.99 6.63
N LYS A 48 -2.83 2.00 6.69
CA LYS A 48 -2.50 0.58 6.74
C LYS A 48 -3.30 -0.19 5.69
N CYS A 49 -2.66 -1.21 5.14
CA CYS A 49 -3.28 -2.27 4.35
C CYS A 49 -2.86 -3.59 5.01
N THR A 50 -3.81 -4.50 5.24
CA THR A 50 -3.53 -5.76 5.93
C THR A 50 -2.64 -6.68 5.09
N ASP A 51 -1.78 -7.46 5.73
CA ASP A 51 -0.98 -8.47 5.04
C ASP A 51 -1.87 -9.48 4.31
N GLY A 52 -1.45 -9.89 3.10
CA GLY A 52 -2.24 -10.77 2.23
C GLY A 52 -3.41 -10.07 1.51
N SER A 53 -3.46 -8.73 1.54
CA SER A 53 -4.41 -7.96 0.72
C SER A 53 -4.10 -8.10 -0.77
N VAL A 54 -5.15 -8.15 -1.58
CA VAL A 54 -5.04 -8.19 -3.04
C VAL A 54 -5.64 -6.90 -3.60
N LEU A 55 -4.82 -6.14 -4.31
CA LEU A 55 -5.18 -4.87 -4.92
C LEU A 55 -5.16 -5.01 -6.45
N ARG A 56 -6.12 -4.37 -7.10
CA ARG A 56 -6.12 -4.14 -8.54
C ARG A 56 -5.92 -2.66 -8.79
N PHE A 57 -5.03 -2.32 -9.71
CA PHE A 57 -4.78 -0.94 -10.08
C PHE A 57 -4.40 -0.81 -11.55
N ARG A 58 -4.65 0.37 -12.11
CA ARG A 58 -4.28 0.72 -13.47
C ARG A 58 -3.07 1.63 -13.45
N ILE A 59 -1.90 1.09 -13.79
CA ILE A 59 -0.67 1.88 -13.95
C ILE A 59 -0.04 1.63 -15.34
N PRO A 60 0.69 2.61 -15.89
CA PRO A 60 1.47 2.44 -17.10
C PRO A 60 2.49 1.29 -16.96
N THR A 61 2.62 0.48 -18.01
CA THR A 61 3.49 -0.70 -18.02
C THR A 61 4.96 -0.32 -17.83
N GLU A 62 5.38 0.84 -18.34
CA GLU A 62 6.74 1.35 -18.24
C GLU A 62 7.15 1.64 -16.79
N ILE A 63 6.19 2.04 -15.94
CA ILE A 63 6.43 2.23 -14.51
C ILE A 63 6.62 0.86 -13.84
N LEU A 64 5.74 -0.10 -14.15
CA LEU A 64 5.83 -1.44 -13.58
C LEU A 64 7.17 -2.12 -13.90
N GLU A 65 7.64 -2.00 -15.14
CA GLU A 65 8.93 -2.58 -15.57
C GLU A 65 10.13 -2.00 -14.83
N LYS A 66 10.13 -0.68 -14.54
CA LYS A 66 11.17 -0.04 -13.72
C LYS A 66 11.16 -0.54 -12.29
N TYR A 67 9.99 -0.83 -11.72
CA TYR A 67 9.89 -1.36 -10.36
C TYR A 67 10.29 -2.83 -10.29
N LYS A 68 9.97 -3.64 -11.31
CA LYS A 68 10.44 -5.04 -11.42
C LYS A 68 11.96 -5.15 -11.47
N GLN A 69 12.65 -4.23 -12.15
CA GLN A 69 14.12 -4.23 -12.21
C GLN A 69 14.80 -3.79 -10.91
N ASN A 70 14.06 -3.19 -9.96
CA ASN A 70 14.59 -2.74 -8.68
C ASN A 70 14.31 -3.72 -7.52
N GLU A 71 13.62 -4.84 -7.77
CA GLU A 71 13.58 -5.98 -6.85
C GLU A 71 14.90 -6.75 -6.97
N SER A 72 15.91 -6.33 -6.20
CA SER A 72 17.14 -7.11 -6.01
C SER A 72 16.81 -8.56 -5.64
N ASP A 73 17.50 -9.49 -6.33
CA ASP A 73 17.65 -10.92 -6.07
C ASP A 73 17.31 -11.39 -4.64
N TYR A 74 16.19 -12.10 -4.44
CA TYR A 74 16.05 -12.98 -3.29
C TYR A 74 15.45 -14.34 -3.69
N TRP A 75 16.14 -15.38 -3.23
CA TRP A 75 15.81 -16.80 -3.36
C TRP A 75 14.90 -17.23 -2.21
N GLU A 76 13.87 -18.04 -2.51
CA GLU A 76 13.09 -18.73 -1.47
C GLU A 76 13.93 -19.86 -0.85
N ILE A 77 14.10 -19.83 0.48
CA ILE A 77 14.56 -20.98 1.26
C ILE A 77 13.37 -21.49 2.05
N GLU A 78 13.01 -22.74 1.80
CA GLU A 78 12.02 -23.50 2.54
C GLU A 78 12.64 -23.98 3.87
N LEU A 79 12.08 -23.54 4.99
CA LEU A 79 12.43 -24.11 6.30
C LEU A 79 11.39 -25.18 6.65
N LYS A 80 11.89 -26.41 6.87
CA LYS A 80 11.12 -27.60 7.27
C LYS A 80 10.42 -27.43 8.60
#